data_AF-A0A7X2IN64-F1
#
_entry.id   AF-A0A7X2IN64-F1
#
_cell.length_a   1.000
_cell.length_b   1.000
_cell.length_c   1.000
_cell.angle_alpha   90.00
_cell.angle_beta   90.00
_cell.angle_gamma   90.00
#
_symmetry.space_group_name_H-M   'P 1'
#
loop_
_entity.id
_entity.type
_entity.pdbx_description
1 polymer ?
#
loop_
_entity_poly.entity_id
_entity_poly.type
_entity_poly.pdbx_seq_one_letter_code
_entity_poly.pdbx_strand_id
1 'polypeptide(L)'
;MAWLHECMTEKGFGKKATAKFFTAKALHLNGDGVTDYFVRPALRPYCQAFYGAHLFRYWFIIGHRMQGKTTYKIVFKNGGDEARILANVTNGYHDLALIGHTAAEAYTTTWRFNGKHYAQAGCIRQVMGDNGWTGDSPCPAIDDSSDSDEVTATPPDPSPPRSSTSPPSPLPAAGG
;
A
#
# COMPACT_ATOMS: atom_id res chain seq x y z
N MET A 1 4.01 8.98 -7.96
CA MET A 1 4.73 7.73 -8.33
C MET A 1 6.10 7.95 -8.98
N ALA A 2 6.64 9.19 -9.10
CA ALA A 2 7.94 9.43 -9.75
C ALA A 2 9.15 8.78 -9.04
N TRP A 3 9.12 8.75 -7.70
CA TRP A 3 10.23 8.35 -6.83
C TRP A 3 10.58 6.85 -6.87
N LEU A 4 9.61 5.97 -7.12
CA LEU A 4 9.88 4.53 -7.25
C LEU A 4 10.58 4.22 -8.57
N HIS A 5 10.10 4.84 -9.66
CA HIS A 5 10.71 4.67 -10.98
C HIS A 5 12.15 5.21 -11.00
N GLU A 6 12.37 6.35 -10.36
CA GLU A 6 13.70 6.93 -10.14
C GLU A 6 14.61 5.97 -9.37
N CYS A 7 14.18 5.52 -8.18
CA CYS A 7 14.93 4.56 -7.37
C CYS A 7 15.25 3.23 -8.10
N MET A 8 14.33 2.76 -8.94
CA MET A 8 14.56 1.57 -9.77
C MET A 8 15.56 1.85 -10.89
N THR A 9 15.47 3.02 -11.53
CA THR A 9 16.34 3.44 -12.64
C THR A 9 17.77 3.68 -12.16
N GLU A 10 17.95 4.41 -11.05
CA GLU A 10 19.26 4.64 -10.40
C GLU A 10 20.00 3.33 -10.10
N LYS A 11 19.24 2.29 -9.73
CA LYS A 11 19.79 0.97 -9.39
C LYS A 11 19.86 0.00 -10.57
N GLY A 12 19.60 0.48 -11.79
CA GLY A 12 19.68 -0.33 -13.02
C GLY A 12 18.63 -1.44 -13.10
N PHE A 13 17.55 -1.36 -12.33
CA PHE A 13 16.51 -2.38 -12.28
C PHE A 13 15.37 -2.08 -13.24
N GLY A 14 15.18 -2.95 -14.25
CA GLY A 14 13.99 -2.91 -15.10
C GLY A 14 12.71 -3.34 -14.36
N LYS A 15 11.54 -3.10 -14.98
CA LYS A 15 10.21 -3.45 -14.42
C LYS A 15 10.06 -4.91 -13.92
N LYS A 16 10.83 -5.85 -14.48
CA LYS A 16 10.83 -7.26 -14.05
C LYS A 16 11.52 -7.50 -12.70
N ALA A 17 12.32 -6.54 -12.22
CA ALA A 17 13.05 -6.65 -10.96
C ALA A 17 12.33 -5.97 -9.77
N THR A 18 11.16 -5.34 -9.99
CA THR A 18 10.37 -4.67 -8.94
C THR A 18 10.09 -5.59 -7.74
N ALA A 19 9.84 -6.88 -7.99
CA ALA A 19 9.58 -7.86 -6.94
C ALA A 19 10.74 -7.96 -5.92
N LYS A 20 11.99 -7.68 -6.32
CA LYS A 20 13.16 -7.72 -5.42
C LYS A 20 13.12 -6.64 -4.34
N PHE A 21 12.37 -5.55 -4.55
CA PHE A 21 12.21 -4.48 -3.56
C PHE A 21 11.21 -4.82 -2.47
N PHE A 22 10.59 -6.00 -2.51
CA PHE A 22 9.63 -6.44 -1.52
C PHE A 22 10.03 -7.79 -0.94
N THR A 23 9.67 -8.00 0.31
CA THR A 23 9.70 -9.30 0.96
C THR A 23 8.29 -9.64 1.42
N ALA A 24 7.94 -10.91 1.33
CA ALA A 24 6.64 -11.43 1.72
C ALA A 24 6.84 -12.53 2.76
N LYS A 25 6.08 -12.46 3.84
CA LYS A 25 5.99 -13.50 4.87
C LYS A 25 4.62 -14.15 4.78
N ALA A 26 4.61 -15.48 4.61
CA ALA A 26 3.39 -16.26 4.62
C ALA A 26 2.73 -16.25 6.00
N LEU A 27 1.40 -16.20 6.01
CA LEU A 27 0.55 -16.18 7.20
C LEU A 27 -0.86 -16.66 6.84
N HIS A 28 -1.75 -16.72 7.84
CA HIS A 28 -3.17 -17.06 7.64
C HIS A 28 -4.02 -16.08 8.44
N LEU A 29 -4.64 -15.09 7.78
CA LEU A 29 -5.48 -14.09 8.45
C LEU A 29 -6.90 -14.60 8.69
N ASN A 30 -7.43 -15.45 7.82
CA ASN A 30 -8.82 -15.91 7.88
C ASN A 30 -8.99 -17.43 8.08
N GLY A 31 -7.88 -18.19 8.09
CA GLY A 31 -7.89 -19.63 8.32
C GLY A 31 -8.59 -20.46 7.23
N ASP A 32 -8.79 -19.94 6.02
CA ASP A 32 -9.52 -20.64 4.94
C ASP A 32 -8.68 -21.72 4.21
N GLY A 33 -7.46 -21.98 4.69
CA GLY A 33 -6.52 -22.94 4.11
C GLY A 33 -5.85 -22.45 2.81
N VAL A 34 -6.01 -21.17 2.46
CA VAL A 34 -5.20 -20.47 1.46
C VAL A 34 -4.10 -19.68 2.18
N THR A 35 -2.94 -19.57 1.55
CA THR A 35 -1.83 -18.78 2.11
C THR A 35 -2.07 -17.29 1.87
N ASP A 36 -1.97 -16.52 2.94
CA ASP A 36 -1.98 -15.05 2.92
C ASP A 36 -0.55 -14.53 3.10
N TYR A 37 -0.35 -13.24 2.84
CA TYR A 37 0.97 -12.62 2.92
C TYR A 37 0.96 -11.28 3.63
N PHE A 38 1.95 -11.08 4.49
CA PHE A 38 2.41 -9.77 4.93
C PHE A 38 3.55 -9.36 4.03
N VAL A 39 3.39 -8.25 3.31
CA VAL A 39 4.38 -7.74 2.37
C VAL A 39 4.91 -6.42 2.89
N ARG A 40 6.23 -6.27 2.88
CA ARG A 40 6.92 -5.01 3.19
C ARG A 40 8.08 -4.80 2.22
N PRO A 41 8.63 -3.58 2.11
CA PRO A 41 9.85 -3.34 1.40
C PRO A 41 10.99 -4.20 1.95
N ALA A 42 11.83 -4.70 1.04
CA ALA A 42 13.05 -5.40 1.37
C ALA A 42 14.07 -4.41 1.96
N LEU A 43 14.91 -4.90 2.87
CA LEU A 43 16.05 -4.10 3.36
C LEU A 43 17.13 -3.96 2.28
N ARG A 44 17.25 -4.95 1.39
CA ARG A 44 18.15 -4.94 0.24
C ARG A 44 17.48 -5.63 -0.96
N PRO A 45 17.46 -5.00 -2.15
CA PRO A 45 17.87 -3.62 -2.42
C PRO A 45 16.99 -2.60 -1.67
N TYR A 46 17.64 -1.65 -0.98
CA TYR A 46 16.94 -0.58 -0.26
C TYR A 46 16.34 0.40 -1.26
N CYS A 47 15.15 0.94 -0.99
CA CYS A 47 14.57 2.01 -1.79
C CYS A 47 13.89 3.03 -0.90
N GLN A 48 14.47 4.22 -0.80
CA GLN A 48 14.00 5.28 0.10
C GLN A 48 12.54 5.67 -0.14
N ALA A 49 12.02 5.49 -1.37
CA ALA A 49 10.63 5.78 -1.69
C ALA A 49 9.60 4.97 -0.86
N PHE A 50 10.01 3.87 -0.22
CA PHE A 50 9.14 3.06 0.63
C PHE A 50 9.37 3.20 2.14
N TYR A 51 10.34 4.02 2.54
CA TYR A 51 10.74 4.20 3.94
C TYR A 51 10.60 5.68 4.32
N GLY A 52 10.13 5.93 5.55
CA GLY A 52 10.24 7.23 6.21
C GLY A 52 11.51 7.31 7.07
N ALA A 53 11.54 8.23 8.04
CA ALA A 53 12.67 8.36 8.96
C ALA A 53 12.96 7.05 9.72
N HIS A 54 11.92 6.38 10.20
CA HIS A 54 11.99 5.05 10.83
C HIS A 54 10.84 4.11 10.39
N LEU A 55 9.81 4.67 9.75
CA LEU A 55 8.62 3.93 9.29
C LEU A 55 8.86 3.20 7.96
N PHE A 56 8.13 2.11 7.73
CA PHE A 56 8.05 1.48 6.41
C PHE A 56 6.59 1.23 6.00
N ARG A 57 6.32 1.24 4.70
CA ARG A 57 5.00 0.85 4.16
C ARG A 57 4.83 -0.66 4.20
N TYR A 58 3.62 -1.15 4.39
CA TYR A 58 3.33 -2.59 4.33
C TYR A 58 1.90 -2.88 3.88
N TRP A 59 1.67 -4.13 3.48
CA TRP A 59 0.42 -4.62 2.94
C TRP A 59 0.09 -5.99 3.50
N PHE A 60 -1.20 -6.24 3.76
CA PHE A 60 -1.73 -7.57 3.98
C PHE A 60 -2.52 -8.00 2.74
N ILE A 61 -2.17 -9.17 2.22
CA ILE A 61 -2.69 -9.72 0.98
C ILE A 61 -3.36 -11.06 1.30
N ILE A 62 -4.61 -11.22 0.88
CA ILE A 62 -5.38 -12.44 1.08
C ILE A 62 -5.42 -13.24 -0.21
N GLY A 63 -5.21 -14.56 -0.08
CA GLY A 63 -5.44 -15.51 -1.15
C GLY A 63 -6.89 -15.96 -1.20
N HIS A 64 -7.48 -16.07 -2.39
CA HIS A 64 -8.82 -16.59 -2.60
C HIS A 64 -8.82 -17.66 -3.67
N ARG A 65 -9.55 -18.76 -3.47
CA ARG A 65 -9.77 -19.76 -4.52
C ARG A 65 -10.95 -19.34 -5.39
N MET A 66 -10.68 -19.10 -6.67
CA MET A 66 -11.69 -18.83 -7.70
C MET A 66 -11.48 -19.78 -8.88
N GLN A 67 -12.48 -20.60 -9.19
CA GLN A 67 -12.45 -21.53 -10.33
C GLN A 67 -11.18 -22.41 -10.38
N GLY A 68 -10.76 -22.95 -9.24
CA GLY A 68 -9.57 -23.80 -9.13
C GLY A 68 -8.23 -23.07 -9.19
N LYS A 69 -8.23 -21.72 -9.26
CA LYS A 69 -7.03 -20.89 -9.21
C LYS A 69 -7.01 -20.02 -7.96
N THR A 70 -5.82 -19.76 -7.43
CA THR A 70 -5.65 -18.81 -6.33
C THR A 70 -5.45 -17.41 -6.88
N THR A 71 -6.30 -16.47 -6.48
CA THR A 71 -6.18 -15.03 -6.75
C THR A 71 -5.78 -14.31 -5.47
N TYR A 72 -5.17 -13.13 -5.59
CA TYR A 72 -4.67 -12.38 -4.44
C TYR A 72 -5.22 -10.96 -4.43
N LYS A 73 -5.62 -10.47 -3.26
CA LYS A 73 -6.14 -9.12 -3.06
C LYS A 73 -5.51 -8.46 -1.85
N ILE A 74 -5.11 -7.19 -1.99
CA ILE A 74 -4.71 -6.36 -0.85
C ILE A 74 -5.98 -6.03 -0.05
N VAL A 75 -6.03 -6.47 1.20
CA VAL A 75 -7.15 -6.18 2.12
C VAL A 75 -6.83 -5.08 3.12
N PHE A 76 -5.53 -4.81 3.32
CA PHE A 76 -5.06 -3.75 4.18
C PHE A 76 -3.73 -3.19 3.70
N LYS A 77 -3.56 -1.87 3.84
CA LYS A 77 -2.31 -1.16 3.54
C LYS A 77 -2.11 -0.08 4.60
N ASN A 78 -0.90 0.05 5.13
CA ASN A 78 -0.56 1.15 6.04
C ASN A 78 0.96 1.41 6.04
N GLY A 79 1.43 2.32 6.89
CA GLY A 79 2.83 2.50 7.24
C GLY A 79 2.99 2.65 8.76
N GLY A 80 4.11 2.20 9.29
CA GLY A 80 4.34 2.12 10.72
C GLY A 80 5.76 1.64 11.03
N ASP A 81 6.06 1.54 12.31
CA ASP A 81 7.28 0.87 12.80
C ASP A 81 7.05 -0.63 12.96
N GLU A 82 5.82 -1.02 13.27
CA GLU A 82 5.47 -2.41 13.52
C GLU A 82 4.03 -2.72 13.14
N ALA A 83 3.80 -3.95 12.71
CA ALA A 83 2.46 -4.52 12.51
C ALA A 83 2.41 -5.91 13.15
N ARG A 84 1.39 -6.14 13.98
CA ARG A 84 1.14 -7.39 14.69
C ARG A 84 -0.20 -7.97 14.29
N ILE A 85 -0.25 -9.30 14.16
CA ILE A 85 -1.49 -10.05 14.02
C ILE A 85 -1.89 -10.47 15.43
N LEU A 86 -3.12 -10.13 15.82
CA LEU A 86 -3.65 -10.45 17.13
C LEU A 86 -4.36 -11.80 17.10
N ALA A 87 -4.42 -12.48 18.25
CA ALA A 87 -5.13 -13.75 18.37
C ALA A 87 -6.65 -13.60 18.18
N ASN A 88 -7.21 -12.43 18.50
CA ASN A 88 -8.62 -12.14 18.34
C ASN A 88 -9.03 -12.17 16.87
N VAL A 89 -10.24 -12.65 16.60
CA VAL A 89 -10.82 -12.76 15.25
C VAL A 89 -12.14 -12.01 15.22
N THR A 90 -12.30 -11.09 14.27
CA THR A 90 -13.53 -10.36 14.00
C THR A 90 -13.98 -10.62 12.56
N ASN A 91 -15.24 -11.03 12.37
CA ASN A 91 -15.80 -11.35 11.04
C ASN A 91 -14.93 -12.33 10.22
N GLY A 92 -14.34 -13.31 10.90
CA GLY A 92 -13.53 -14.36 10.27
C GLY A 92 -12.09 -13.96 9.93
N TYR A 93 -11.62 -12.78 10.34
CA TYR A 93 -10.22 -12.36 10.16
C TYR A 93 -9.56 -12.00 11.50
N HIS A 94 -8.29 -12.35 11.66
CA HIS A 94 -7.48 -11.91 12.78
C HIS A 94 -7.40 -10.39 12.84
N ASP A 95 -7.62 -9.81 14.03
CA ASP A 95 -7.45 -8.39 14.27
C ASP A 95 -5.98 -7.98 14.11
N LEU A 96 -5.72 -6.70 13.82
CA LEU A 96 -4.36 -6.17 13.66
C LEU A 96 -4.08 -5.12 14.73
N ALA A 97 -2.83 -5.09 15.22
CA ALA A 97 -2.31 -3.96 15.97
C ALA A 97 -1.15 -3.33 15.21
N LEU A 98 -1.22 -2.02 14.98
CA LEU A 98 -0.18 -1.28 14.26
C LEU A 98 0.45 -0.29 15.22
N ILE A 99 1.77 -0.27 15.24
CA ILE A 99 2.54 0.62 16.11
C ILE A 99 3.29 1.63 15.25
N GLY A 100 3.16 2.90 15.63
CA GLY A 100 3.92 4.01 15.09
C GLY A 100 4.49 4.86 16.21
N HIS A 101 5.72 5.33 16.04
CA HIS A 101 6.41 6.19 16.98
C HIS A 101 6.64 7.57 16.38
N THR A 102 6.79 8.55 17.25
CA THR A 102 7.44 9.82 16.96
C THR A 102 8.61 9.98 17.92
N ALA A 103 9.26 11.14 17.90
CA ALA A 103 10.30 11.43 18.88
C ALA A 103 9.78 11.47 20.34
N ALA A 104 8.47 11.70 20.54
CA ALA A 104 7.90 11.93 21.86
C ALA A 104 6.75 10.96 22.22
N GLU A 105 6.19 10.25 21.24
CA GLU A 105 4.95 9.49 21.41
C GLU A 105 5.00 8.13 20.70
N ALA A 106 4.24 7.18 21.24
CA ALA A 106 3.96 5.90 20.61
C ALA A 106 2.44 5.71 20.47
N TYR A 107 2.02 5.20 19.33
CA TYR A 107 0.61 4.99 18.99
C TYR A 107 0.41 3.52 18.66
N THR A 108 -0.51 2.86 19.35
CA THR A 108 -0.99 1.53 19.01
C THR A 108 -2.43 1.62 18.54
N THR A 109 -2.66 1.40 17.24
CA THR A 109 -4.01 1.33 16.67
C THR A 109 -4.45 -0.11 16.52
N THR A 110 -5.67 -0.42 16.96
CA THR A 110 -6.29 -1.74 16.74
C THR A 110 -7.24 -1.66 15.56
N TRP A 111 -7.16 -2.62 14.65
CA TRP A 111 -7.96 -2.68 13.43
C TRP A 111 -8.71 -4.01 13.37
N ARG A 112 -10.00 -3.92 13.10
CA ARG A 112 -10.90 -5.07 13.01
C ARG A 112 -11.50 -5.17 11.62
N PHE A 113 -11.67 -6.38 11.12
CA PHE A 113 -12.33 -6.58 9.84
C PHE A 113 -13.85 -6.39 10.00
N ASN A 114 -14.45 -5.51 9.23
CA ASN A 114 -15.89 -5.21 9.28
C ASN A 114 -16.74 -6.05 8.31
N GLY A 115 -16.17 -7.11 7.74
CA GLY A 115 -16.77 -7.92 6.67
C GLY A 115 -16.41 -7.47 5.26
N LYS A 116 -15.86 -6.25 5.09
CA LYS A 116 -15.42 -5.73 3.78
C LYS A 116 -13.94 -5.30 3.78
N HIS A 117 -13.50 -4.63 4.84
CA HIS A 117 -12.14 -4.14 5.00
C HIS A 117 -11.79 -4.02 6.50
N TYR A 118 -10.52 -3.84 6.81
CA TYR A 118 -10.10 -3.48 8.17
C TYR A 118 -10.43 -2.02 8.44
N ALA A 119 -11.13 -1.77 9.55
CA ALA A 119 -11.43 -0.44 10.07
C ALA A 119 -10.79 -0.27 11.45
N GLN A 120 -10.33 0.94 11.76
CA GLN A 120 -9.77 1.24 13.07
C GLN A 120 -10.88 1.12 14.14
N ALA A 121 -10.63 0.32 15.16
CA ALA A 121 -11.56 0.04 16.25
C ALA A 121 -11.10 0.63 17.59
N GLY A 122 -9.84 1.03 17.70
CA GLY A 122 -9.29 1.66 18.89
C GLY A 122 -7.90 2.22 18.64
N CYS A 123 -7.48 3.13 19.50
CA CYS A 123 -6.15 3.72 19.46
C CYS A 123 -5.70 4.08 20.87
N ILE A 124 -4.51 3.64 21.23
CA ILE A 124 -3.85 3.93 22.50
C ILE A 124 -2.61 4.75 22.20
N ARG A 125 -2.47 5.88 22.90
CA ARG A 125 -1.31 6.78 22.86
C ARG A 125 -0.52 6.63 24.15
N GLN A 126 0.79 6.49 23.99
CA GLN A 126 1.79 6.51 25.05
C GLN A 126 2.75 7.67 24.80
N VAL A 127 3.30 8.23 25.87
CA VAL A 127 4.29 9.31 25.84
C VAL A 127 5.62 8.84 26.39
N MET A 128 6.71 9.36 25.84
CA MET A 128 8.04 9.09 26.38
C MET A 128 8.20 9.82 27.72
N GLY A 129 8.31 9.06 28.80
CA GLY A 129 8.68 9.56 30.12
C GLY A 129 10.09 9.12 30.52
N ASP A 130 10.53 9.51 31.71
CA ASP A 130 11.89 9.25 32.20
C ASP A 130 12.24 7.75 32.31
N ASN A 131 11.23 6.88 32.43
CA ASN A 131 11.37 5.43 32.53
C ASN A 131 10.89 4.69 31.26
N GLY A 132 10.81 5.39 30.12
CA GLY A 132 10.35 4.83 28.84
C GLY A 132 8.91 5.21 28.50
N TRP A 133 8.29 4.44 27.61
CA TRP A 133 6.91 4.69 27.15
C TRP A 133 5.91 4.48 28.30
N THR A 134 5.15 5.52 28.61
CA THR A 134 4.14 5.52 29.69
C THR A 134 2.78 6.01 29.18
N GLY A 135 1.72 5.59 29.87
CA GLY A 135 0.35 5.95 29.56
C GLY A 135 -0.35 4.97 28.61
N ASP A 136 -1.67 5.09 28.61
CA ASP A 136 -2.63 4.27 27.87
C ASP A 136 -3.85 5.11 27.42
N SER A 137 -3.67 6.42 27.31
CA SER A 137 -4.73 7.35 26.91
C SER A 137 -5.25 7.02 25.52
N PRO A 138 -6.56 7.16 25.25
CA PRO A 138 -7.08 7.14 23.90
C PRO A 138 -6.33 8.15 23.02
N CYS A 139 -6.09 7.81 21.75
CA CYS A 139 -5.55 8.80 20.83
C CYS A 139 -6.52 9.97 20.66
N PRO A 140 -6.01 11.20 20.44
CA PRO A 140 -6.86 12.32 20.11
C PRO A 140 -7.73 11.95 18.91
N ALA A 141 -8.98 12.42 18.91
CA ALA A 141 -9.83 12.31 17.73
C ALA A 141 -9.07 12.95 16.57
N ILE A 142 -8.87 12.18 15.50
CA ILE A 142 -8.40 12.77 14.25
C ILE A 142 -9.61 13.57 13.76
N ASP A 143 -9.54 14.90 13.84
CA ASP A 143 -10.51 15.74 13.18
C ASP A 143 -10.37 15.47 11.68
N ASP A 144 -11.30 14.70 11.11
CA ASP A 144 -11.42 14.30 9.69
C ASP A 144 -11.59 15.50 8.72
N SER A 145 -11.27 16.71 9.15
CA SER A 145 -11.33 17.96 8.37
C SER A 145 -10.15 18.17 7.42
N SER A 146 -9.20 17.23 7.37
CA SER A 146 -8.04 17.30 6.49
C SER A 146 -7.90 15.98 5.70
N ASP A 147 -7.99 16.06 4.37
CA ASP A 147 -7.79 14.98 3.40
C ASP A 147 -8.92 13.95 3.20
N SER A 148 -10.01 14.42 2.62
CA SER A 148 -10.72 13.66 1.58
C SER A 148 -10.47 14.31 0.23
N ASP A 149 -9.23 14.28 -0.26
CA ASP A 149 -9.00 14.34 -1.71
C ASP A 149 -9.47 13.00 -2.29
N GLU A 150 -10.77 12.93 -2.52
CA GLU A 150 -11.35 12.02 -3.49
C GLU A 150 -10.66 12.31 -4.83
N VAL A 151 -9.67 11.50 -5.19
CA VAL A 151 -9.20 11.44 -6.57
C VAL A 151 -10.30 10.78 -7.39
N THR A 152 -11.34 11.56 -7.71
CA THR A 152 -12.19 11.29 -8.85
C THR A 152 -11.27 11.44 -10.05
N ALA A 153 -10.80 10.31 -10.61
CA ALA A 153 -10.09 10.32 -11.86
C ALA A 153 -11.05 10.81 -12.94
N THR A 154 -11.06 12.11 -13.20
CA THR A 154 -11.67 12.68 -14.41
C THR A 154 -10.95 12.03 -15.58
N PRO A 155 -11.66 11.35 -16.50
CA PRO A 155 -11.03 10.82 -17.71
C PRO A 155 -10.37 11.99 -18.46
N PRO A 156 -9.18 11.77 -19.06
CA PRO A 156 -8.53 12.80 -19.85
C PRO A 156 -9.49 13.25 -20.96
N ASP A 157 -9.64 14.57 -21.04
CA ASP A 157 -10.35 15.30 -22.07
C ASP A 157 -9.98 14.74 -23.46
N PRO A 158 -10.95 14.33 -24.30
CA PRO A 158 -10.65 13.89 -25.66
C PRO A 158 -10.00 15.06 -26.40
N SER A 159 -8.71 14.90 -26.71
CA SER A 159 -7.94 15.85 -27.51
C SER A 159 -8.71 16.24 -28.78
N PRO A 160 -8.64 17.50 -29.22
CA PRO A 160 -9.31 17.93 -30.44
C PRO A 160 -8.81 17.12 -31.65
N PRO A 161 -9.68 16.87 -32.65
CA PRO A 161 -9.33 16.07 -33.80
C PRO A 161 -8.13 16.68 -34.53
N ARG A 162 -7.09 15.86 -34.73
CA ARG A 162 -5.97 16.19 -35.62
C ARG A 162 -6.53 16.44 -37.02
N SER A 163 -6.23 17.61 -37.58
CA SER A 163 -6.50 17.92 -38.97
C SER A 163 -5.77 16.92 -39.87
N SER A 164 -6.55 16.23 -40.70
CA SER A 164 -6.05 15.36 -41.75
C SER A 164 -5.34 16.21 -42.80
N THR A 165 -4.01 16.23 -42.75
CA THR A 165 -3.21 16.67 -43.88
C THR A 165 -3.17 15.52 -44.88
N SER A 166 -3.87 15.71 -46.00
CA SER A 166 -3.87 14.78 -47.13
C SER A 166 -2.44 14.56 -47.65
N PRO A 167 -2.06 13.33 -48.04
CA PRO A 167 -0.82 13.11 -48.76
C PRO A 167 -0.91 13.71 -50.18
N PRO A 168 0.19 14.24 -50.73
CA PRO A 168 0.22 14.72 -52.11
C PRO A 168 0.07 13.57 -53.11
N SER A 169 -0.76 13.81 -54.13
CA SER A 169 -1.01 12.90 -55.24
C SER A 169 0.28 12.53 -56.01
N PRO A 170 0.42 11.28 -56.48
CA PRO A 170 1.52 10.91 -57.37
C PRO A 170 1.34 11.53 -58.77
N LEU A 171 2.44 12.04 -59.32
CA LEU A 171 2.56 12.50 -60.70
C LEU A 171 2.36 11.33 -61.69
N PRO A 172 1.73 11.55 -62.85
CA PRO A 172 1.58 10.51 -63.87
C PRO A 172 2.93 10.20 -64.54
N ALA A 173 3.19 8.91 -64.71
CA ALA A 173 4.27 8.40 -65.53
C ALA A 173 4.01 8.76 -67.01
N ALA A 174 4.93 9.50 -67.62
CA ALA A 174 5.04 9.58 -69.07
C ALA A 174 5.76 8.30 -69.55
N GLY A 175 5.06 7.48 -70.32
CA GLY A 175 5.66 6.43 -71.14
C GLY A 175 5.96 6.95 -72.54
N GLY A 176 6.96 6.37 -73.19
CA GLY A 176 7.32 6.60 -74.59
C GLY A 176 8.76 7.07 -74.76
#